data_AF-A0A1V4QQ59-F1
#
_entry.id   AF-A0A1V4QQ59-F1
#
_cell.length_a   1.000
_cell.length_b   1.000
_cell.length_c   1.000
_cell.angle_alpha   90.00
_cell.angle_beta   90.00
_cell.angle_gamma   90.00
#
_symmetry.space_group_name_H-M   'P 1'
#
loop_
_entity.id
_entity.type
_entity.pdbx_description
1 polymer ?
#
loop_
_entity_poly.entity_id
_entity_poly.type
_entity_poly.pdbx_seq_one_letter_code
_entity_poly.pdbx_strand_id
1 'polypeptide(L)'
;MRDSIVGGKYAFDVVSDGEMFHIEAVHLQSLRCSCINNLNPILSQLGVDPEDRRYEDSSWVVSAEQCQRFYYKAVAFLSDAGFRQYVEAILDEDRALGEWESQLGSASTPH
;
A
#
# COMPACT_ATOMS: atom_id res chain seq x y z
N MET A 1 9.04 -11.50 1.76
CA MET A 1 8.06 -11.92 0.73
C MET A 1 7.60 -10.68 -0.02
N ARG A 2 7.45 -10.80 -1.33
CA ARG A 2 6.95 -9.72 -2.18
C ARG A 2 6.08 -10.32 -3.26
N ASP A 3 4.87 -9.79 -3.39
CA ASP A 3 3.95 -10.09 -4.49
C ASP A 3 3.52 -8.77 -5.12
N SER A 4 3.34 -8.79 -6.45
CA SER A 4 2.87 -7.64 -7.22
C SER A 4 1.53 -7.99 -7.87
N ILE A 5 0.50 -7.20 -7.55
CA ILE A 5 -0.85 -7.41 -8.06
C ILE A 5 -1.19 -6.24 -8.99
N VAL A 6 -1.33 -6.56 -10.28
CA VAL A 6 -1.59 -5.54 -11.29
C VAL A 6 -3.09 -5.31 -11.44
N GLY A 7 -3.51 -4.06 -11.21
CA GLY A 7 -4.85 -3.55 -11.42
C GLY A 7 -5.04 -2.90 -12.79
N GLY A 8 -6.08 -2.06 -12.90
CA GLY A 8 -6.39 -1.35 -14.13
C GLY A 8 -5.49 -0.13 -14.32
N LYS A 9 -5.29 0.64 -13.25
CA LYS A 9 -4.48 1.89 -13.26
C LYS A 9 -3.27 1.81 -12.35
N TYR A 10 -3.27 0.89 -11.39
CA TYR A 10 -2.22 0.76 -10.38
C TYR A 10 -1.68 -0.67 -10.33
N ALA A 11 -0.40 -0.81 -10.02
CA ALA A 11 0.15 -2.05 -9.48
C ALA A 11 0.28 -1.91 -7.96
N PHE A 12 0.01 -3.00 -7.24
CA PHE A 12 0.09 -3.05 -5.79
C PHE A 12 1.17 -4.03 -5.37
N ASP A 13 2.28 -3.51 -4.87
CA ASP A 13 3.39 -4.28 -4.35
C ASP A 13 3.21 -4.50 -2.85
N VAL A 14 2.90 -5.73 -2.47
CA VAL A 14 2.77 -6.14 -1.07
C VAL A 14 4.12 -6.67 -0.60
N VAL A 15 4.73 -6.01 0.39
CA VAL A 15 6.06 -6.32 0.89
C VAL A 15 6.01 -6.69 2.37
N SER A 16 6.62 -7.82 2.68
CA SER A 16 6.86 -8.30 4.04
C SER A 16 8.35 -8.63 4.17
N ASP A 17 9.10 -7.87 4.96
CA ASP A 17 10.54 -8.08 5.18
C ASP A 17 10.87 -8.10 6.67
N GLY A 18 11.07 -9.30 7.22
CA GLY A 18 11.25 -9.49 8.66
C GLY A 18 10.06 -8.95 9.46
N GLU A 19 10.29 -7.86 10.17
CA GLU A 19 9.30 -7.15 11.00
C GLU A 19 8.62 -5.98 10.27
N MET A 20 8.99 -5.73 9.01
CA MET A 20 8.47 -4.61 8.22
C MET A 20 7.35 -5.07 7.28
N PHE A 21 6.21 -4.40 7.33
CA PHE A 21 5.10 -4.60 6.40
C PHE A 21 4.70 -3.29 5.72
N HIS A 22 4.63 -3.30 4.39
CA HIS A 22 4.03 -2.22 3.62
C HIS A 22 3.39 -2.69 2.32
N ILE A 23 2.44 -1.90 1.83
CA ILE A 23 1.78 -2.03 0.54
C ILE A 23 2.06 -0.75 -0.24
N GLU A 24 2.76 -0.88 -1.35
CA GLU A 24 3.05 0.23 -2.25
C GLU A 24 2.11 0.18 -3.46
N ALA A 25 1.40 1.27 -3.72
CA ALA A 25 0.60 1.46 -4.92
C ALA A 25 1.39 2.28 -5.95
N VAL A 26 1.66 1.68 -7.10
CA VAL A 26 2.40 2.29 -8.22
C VAL A 26 1.42 2.60 -9.34
N HIS A 27 1.25 3.88 -9.65
CA HIS A 27 0.42 4.29 -10.78
C HIS A 27 1.11 3.97 -12.11
N LEU A 28 0.47 3.16 -12.95
CA LEU A 28 1.07 2.60 -14.16
C LEU A 28 1.44 3.64 -15.20
N GLN A 29 0.68 4.74 -15.30
CA GLN A 29 0.93 5.77 -16.33
C GLN A 29 2.02 6.76 -15.91
N SER A 30 2.02 7.19 -14.65
CA SER A 30 2.95 8.23 -14.18
C SER A 30 4.17 7.68 -13.44
N LEU A 31 4.18 6.36 -13.17
CA LEU A 31 5.20 5.66 -12.38
C LEU A 31 5.42 6.26 -10.97
N ARG A 32 4.40 6.96 -10.45
CA ARG A 32 4.46 7.47 -9.08
C ARG A 32 4.00 6.37 -8.14
N CYS A 33 4.75 6.15 -7.07
CA CYS A 33 4.44 5.18 -6.04
C CYS A 33 4.02 5.87 -4.74
N SER A 34 3.33 5.12 -3.88
CA SER A 34 2.93 5.59 -2.55
C SER A 34 2.57 4.42 -1.67
N CYS A 35 2.92 4.50 -0.40
CA CYS A 35 2.52 3.52 0.59
C CYS A 35 1.07 3.76 1.02
N ILE A 36 0.25 2.72 0.98
CA ILE A 36 -1.20 2.82 1.20
C ILE A 36 -1.66 2.14 2.50
N ASN A 37 -0.72 1.79 3.38
CA ASN A 37 -0.99 1.10 4.64
C ASN A 37 -2.04 1.79 5.52
N ASN A 38 -2.00 3.12 5.54
CA ASN A 38 -2.83 3.97 6.38
C ASN A 38 -4.18 4.32 5.74
N LEU A 39 -4.48 3.86 4.53
CA LEU A 39 -5.80 4.06 3.95
C LEU A 39 -6.84 3.29 4.77
N ASN A 40 -7.89 3.98 5.21
CA ASN A 40 -9.05 3.38 5.89
C ASN A 40 -9.54 2.04 5.31
N PRO A 41 -9.71 1.87 3.97
CA PRO A 41 -10.08 0.57 3.41
C PRO A 41 -9.05 -0.54 3.67
N ILE A 42 -7.76 -0.21 3.65
CA ILE A 42 -6.66 -1.16 3.91
C ILE A 42 -6.63 -1.53 5.39
N LEU A 43 -6.70 -0.54 6.29
CA LEU A 43 -6.81 -0.74 7.74
C LEU A 43 -7.97 -1.67 8.10
N SER A 44 -9.14 -1.40 7.51
CA SER A 44 -10.35 -2.19 7.73
C SER A 44 -10.18 -3.66 7.32
N GLN A 45 -9.60 -3.94 6.14
CA GLN A 45 -9.36 -5.32 5.69
C GLN A 45 -8.28 -6.04 6.51
N LEU A 46 -7.27 -5.31 6.97
CA LEU A 46 -6.24 -5.85 7.85
C LEU A 46 -6.79 -6.14 9.26
N GLY A 47 -7.92 -5.54 9.62
CA GLY A 47 -8.53 -5.63 10.95
C GLY A 47 -7.75 -4.82 11.98
N VAL A 48 -7.23 -3.68 11.53
CA VAL A 48 -6.45 -2.72 12.32
C VAL A 48 -7.34 -1.55 12.69
N ASP A 49 -7.21 -1.11 13.94
CA ASP A 49 -7.92 0.07 14.43
C ASP A 49 -7.24 1.34 13.87
N PRO A 50 -7.96 2.21 13.14
CA PRO A 50 -7.38 3.45 12.61
C PRO A 50 -6.97 4.45 13.70
N GLU A 51 -7.46 4.30 14.94
CA GLU A 51 -7.06 5.13 16.08
C GLU A 51 -5.77 4.62 16.77
N ASP A 52 -5.28 3.43 16.40
CA ASP A 52 -4.02 2.90 16.95
C ASP A 52 -2.82 3.56 16.26
N ARG A 53 -2.15 4.42 17.04
CA ARG A 53 -0.97 5.20 16.63
C ARG A 53 0.18 4.38 16.05
N ARG A 54 0.22 3.07 16.32
CA ARG A 54 1.23 2.17 15.74
C ARG A 54 1.10 2.01 14.23
N TYR A 55 -0.04 2.41 13.67
CA TYR A 55 -0.38 2.21 12.26
C TYR A 55 -0.63 3.52 11.50
N GLU A 56 -0.35 4.67 12.12
CA GLU A 56 -0.43 6.00 11.48
C GLU A 56 0.60 6.16 10.35
N ASP A 57 1.74 5.47 10.47
CA ASP A 57 2.84 5.54 9.50
C ASP A 57 2.59 4.71 8.24
N SER A 58 3.25 5.13 7.16
CA SER A 58 3.23 4.48 5.84
C SER A 58 3.85 3.08 5.82
N SER A 59 4.61 2.73 6.87
CA SER A 59 5.25 1.42 7.01
C SER A 59 5.14 0.96 8.45
N TRP A 60 4.86 -0.33 8.67
CA TRP A 60 4.62 -0.82 10.02
C TRP A 60 5.71 -1.78 10.46
N VAL A 61 6.24 -1.52 11.65
CA VAL A 61 7.10 -2.47 12.36
C VAL A 61 6.22 -3.32 13.27
N VAL A 62 5.98 -4.56 12.86
CA VAL A 62 5.13 -5.54 13.56
C VAL A 62 5.89 -6.85 13.75
N SER A 63 5.38 -7.72 14.62
CA SER A 63 6.01 -9.03 14.80
C SER A 63 6.05 -9.81 13.48
N ALA A 64 7.06 -10.66 13.28
CA ALA A 64 7.19 -11.46 12.07
C ALA A 64 5.92 -12.28 11.76
N GLU A 65 5.25 -12.83 12.78
CA GLU A 65 3.97 -13.54 12.62
C GLU A 65 2.86 -12.61 12.10
N GLN A 66 2.75 -11.40 12.66
CA GLN A 66 1.77 -10.42 12.25
C GLN A 66 2.04 -9.91 10.83
N CYS A 67 3.31 -9.70 10.48
CA CYS A 67 3.77 -9.33 9.15
C CYS A 67 3.33 -10.36 8.11
N GLN A 68 3.52 -11.66 8.38
CA GLN A 68 3.04 -12.72 7.51
C GLN A 68 1.52 -12.73 7.38
N ARG A 69 0.79 -12.56 8.50
CA ARG A 69 -0.69 -12.51 8.47
C ARG A 69 -1.20 -11.33 7.63
N PHE A 70 -0.59 -10.17 7.76
CA PHE A 70 -0.92 -8.99 6.96
C PHE A 70 -0.61 -9.19 5.49
N TYR A 71 0.53 -9.79 5.16
CA TYR A 71 0.89 -10.16 3.80
C TYR A 71 -0.19 -11.01 3.13
N TYR A 72 -0.57 -12.14 3.74
CA TYR A 72 -1.56 -13.03 3.14
C TYR A 72 -2.94 -12.38 3.01
N LYS A 73 -3.35 -11.58 3.99
CA LYS A 73 -4.59 -10.81 3.90
C LYS A 73 -4.54 -9.81 2.75
N ALA A 74 -3.47 -9.02 2.65
CA ALA A 74 -3.27 -8.02 1.62
C ALA A 74 -3.29 -8.62 0.23
N VAL A 75 -2.56 -9.70 0.02
CA VAL A 75 -2.59 -10.44 -1.25
C VAL A 75 -4.00 -10.93 -1.55
N ALA A 76 -4.73 -11.48 -0.56
CA ALA A 76 -6.08 -11.99 -0.77
C ALA A 76 -7.08 -10.89 -1.17
N PHE A 77 -7.14 -9.78 -0.44
CA PHE A 77 -8.12 -8.72 -0.75
C PHE A 77 -7.73 -7.89 -1.98
N LEU A 78 -6.44 -7.71 -2.29
CA LEU A 78 -6.02 -7.01 -3.52
C LEU A 78 -6.19 -7.86 -4.77
N SER A 79 -6.18 -9.19 -4.62
CA SER A 79 -6.51 -10.10 -5.72
C SER A 79 -7.99 -9.98 -6.13
N ASP A 80 -8.88 -9.60 -5.21
CA ASP A 80 -10.28 -9.32 -5.52
C ASP A 80 -10.40 -8.08 -6.43
N ALA A 81 -11.06 -8.27 -7.59
CA ALA A 81 -11.16 -7.22 -8.58
C ALA A 81 -12.04 -6.05 -8.13
N GLY A 82 -13.10 -6.31 -7.35
CA GLY A 82 -14.01 -5.28 -6.88
C GLY A 82 -13.34 -4.39 -5.84
N PHE A 83 -12.68 -5.00 -4.85
CA PHE A 83 -11.91 -4.28 -3.85
C PHE A 83 -10.76 -3.49 -4.48
N ARG A 84 -10.03 -4.09 -5.43
CA ARG A 84 -8.97 -3.39 -6.14
C ARG A 84 -9.48 -2.16 -6.89
N GLN A 85 -10.57 -2.27 -7.64
CA GLN A 85 -11.19 -1.13 -8.32
C GLN A 85 -11.62 -0.03 -7.34
N TYR A 86 -12.15 -0.42 -6.18
CA TYR A 86 -12.51 0.52 -5.13
C TYR A 86 -11.30 1.27 -4.57
N VAL A 87 -10.18 0.58 -4.29
CA VAL A 87 -8.93 1.23 -3.86
C VAL A 87 -8.37 2.15 -4.95
N GLU A 88 -8.38 1.73 -6.22
CA GLU A 88 -7.94 2.58 -7.34
C GLU A 88 -8.74 3.88 -7.44
N ALA A 89 -10.06 3.83 -7.19
CA ALA A 89 -10.90 5.03 -7.18
C ALA A 89 -10.52 6.01 -6.06
N ILE A 90 -10.24 5.49 -4.85
CA ILE A 90 -9.79 6.30 -3.71
C ILE A 90 -8.43 6.95 -4.02
N LEU A 91 -7.50 6.21 -4.62
CA LEU A 91 -6.19 6.75 -4.99
C LEU A 91 -6.28 7.84 -6.06
N ASP A 92 -7.22 7.72 -7.00
CA ASP A 92 -7.48 8.77 -7.98
C ASP A 92 -8.11 10.03 -7.35
N GLU A 93 -8.99 9.86 -6.37
CA GLU A 93 -9.56 10.98 -5.60
C GLU A 93 -8.46 11.71 -4.80
N ASP A 94 -7.62 10.97 -4.08
CA ASP A 94 -6.48 11.50 -3.33
C ASP A 94 -5.50 12.26 -4.25
N ARG A 95 -5.25 11.73 -5.46
CA ARG A 95 -4.49 12.41 -6.51
C ARG A 95 -5.11 13.73 -6.94
N ALA A 96 -6.41 13.72 -7.18
CA ALA A 96 -7.12 14.89 -7.68
C ALA A 96 -7.12 16.03 -6.65
N LEU A 97 -7.10 15.69 -5.36
CA LEU A 97 -7.05 16.63 -4.24
C LEU A 97 -5.64 17.14 -3.94
N GLY A 98 -4.60 16.52 -4.51
CA GLY A 98 -3.21 16.94 -4.31
C GLY A 98 -2.66 16.65 -2.91
N GLU A 99 -3.38 15.84 -2.11
CA GLU A 99 -2.91 15.33 -0.80
C GLU A 99 -1.87 14.21 -0.95
N TRP A 100 -1.59 13.83 -2.19
CA TRP A 100 -0.70 12.72 -2.49
C TRP A 100 0.79 13.09 -2.31
N GLU A 101 1.37 12.61 -1.20
CA GLU A 101 2.80 12.67 -0.90
C GLU A 101 3.63 12.13 -2.08
N SER A 102 4.21 13.05 -2.85
CA SER A 102 5.12 12.72 -3.94
C SER A 102 6.50 12.44 -3.35
N GLN A 103 6.73 11.23 -2.84
CA GLN A 103 8.10 10.75 -2.76
C GLN A 103 8.56 10.47 -4.20
N LEU A 104 9.10 11.51 -4.83
CA LEU A 104 10.08 11.32 -5.89
C LEU A 104 11.18 10.46 -5.26
N GLY A 105 11.14 9.16 -5.55
CA GLY A 105 12.22 8.24 -5.23
C GLY A 105 13.52 8.95 -5.58
N SER A 106 14.40 9.06 -4.59
CA SER A 106 15.69 9.72 -4.74
C SER A 106 16.31 9.24 -6.05
N ALA A 107 16.30 10.12 -7.04
CA ALA A 107 17.10 9.95 -8.23
C ALA A 107 18.54 9.92 -7.71
N SER A 108 19.08 8.72 -7.55
CA SER A 108 20.50 8.52 -7.41
C SER A 108 21.10 8.98 -8.72
N THR A 109 21.48 10.26 -8.81
CA THR A 109 22.25 10.79 -9.91
C THR A 109 23.61 10.10 -9.87
N PRO A 110 24.00 9.30 -10.88
CA PRO A 110 25.39 8.94 -11.04
C PRO A 110 26.04 10.03 -11.89
N HIS A 111 26.86 10.88 -11.26
CA HIS A 111 28.19 11.22 -11.77
C HIS A 111 28.98 12.12 -10.82
#